data_AF-A0A429AKU4-F1
#
_entry.id   AF-A0A429AKU4-F1
#
_cell.length_a   1.000
_cell.length_b   1.000
_cell.length_c   1.000
_cell.angle_alpha   90.00
_cell.angle_beta   90.00
_cell.angle_gamma   90.00
#
_symmetry.space_group_name_H-M   'P 1'
#
loop_
_entity.id
_entity.type
_entity.pdbx_description
1 polymer ?
#
loop_
_entity_poly.entity_id
_entity_poly.type
_entity_poly.pdbx_seq_one_letter_code
_entity_poly.pdbx_strand_id
1 'polypeptide(L)'
;MGRRIHGGRRPHRLLPTDPELHQDWRLWQEPWVRALRDETTRVFAVDLYTQLHGWVSDAIRRGIASGEFSPADVDDLSTLVLSLSDGYGIRLMLRDPTVTLDSALASIWRHVAGALGLPAAVPTD
;
A
#
# COMPACT_ATOMS: atom_id res chain seq x y z
N MET A 1 -31.96 12.41 10.91
CA MET A 1 -31.55 12.51 9.50
C MET A 1 -30.24 13.30 9.46
N GLY A 2 -29.11 12.65 9.20
CA GLY A 2 -27.80 13.29 9.26
C GLY A 2 -26.67 12.28 9.08
N ARG A 3 -26.59 11.67 7.90
CA ARG A 3 -25.45 10.81 7.53
C ARG A 3 -24.24 11.71 7.30
N ARG A 4 -23.29 11.67 8.23
CA ARG A 4 -21.92 12.11 7.98
C ARG A 4 -21.30 11.16 6.95
N ILE A 5 -21.26 11.62 5.71
CA ILE A 5 -20.35 11.16 4.67
C ILE A 5 -18.92 11.28 5.21
N HIS A 6 -18.31 10.16 5.61
CA HIS A 6 -16.89 10.15 5.94
C HIS A 6 -16.10 10.35 4.66
N GLY A 7 -15.44 11.50 4.61
CA GLY A 7 -14.72 12.01 3.45
C GLY A 7 -13.61 11.07 3.00
N GLY A 8 -13.45 10.99 1.68
CA GLY A 8 -12.24 10.47 1.08
C GLY A 8 -11.01 11.27 1.53
N ARG A 9 -9.87 10.57 1.61
CA ARG A 9 -8.47 11.02 1.64
C ARG A 9 -7.62 9.81 2.07
N ARG A 10 -6.50 9.41 1.48
CA ARG A 10 -5.71 9.73 0.27
C ARG A 10 -4.69 8.55 0.15
N PRO A 11 -4.13 8.25 -1.04
CA PRO A 11 -3.26 7.08 -1.29
C PRO A 11 -1.88 7.06 -0.60
N HIS A 12 -1.61 7.90 0.41
CA HIS A 12 -0.32 7.99 1.12
C HIS A 12 -0.19 7.13 2.40
N ARG A 13 -1.15 6.26 2.70
CA ARG A 13 -1.13 5.44 3.93
C ARG A 13 -0.28 4.16 3.88
N LEU A 14 0.33 3.86 2.73
CA LEU A 14 1.10 2.62 2.57
C LEU A 14 2.57 2.75 2.97
N LEU A 15 3.02 3.92 3.45
CA LEU A 15 4.40 4.12 3.90
C LEU A 15 4.43 4.88 5.23
N PRO A 16 5.48 4.72 6.05
CA PRO A 16 5.59 5.41 7.32
C PRO A 16 6.01 6.88 7.10
N THR A 17 5.08 7.74 6.69
CA THR A 17 5.38 9.14 6.31
C THR A 17 5.30 10.12 7.49
N ASP A 18 4.75 9.70 8.62
CA ASP A 18 4.59 10.53 9.83
C ASP A 18 4.68 9.67 11.12
N PRO A 19 4.75 10.27 12.32
CA PRO A 19 4.88 9.53 13.57
C PRO A 19 3.74 8.55 13.88
N GLU A 20 2.50 8.84 13.44
CA GLU A 20 1.34 7.96 13.64
C GLU A 20 1.48 6.73 12.73
N LEU A 21 1.79 6.94 11.45
CA LEU A 21 2.06 5.86 10.51
C LEU A 21 3.30 5.04 10.88
N HIS A 22 4.32 5.65 11.50
CA HIS A 22 5.46 4.90 12.06
C HIS A 22 5.04 3.93 13.18
N GLN A 23 4.05 4.29 14.01
CA GLN A 23 3.52 3.38 15.03
C GLN A 23 2.68 2.28 14.40
N ASP A 24 1.84 2.62 13.42
CA ASP A 24 1.09 1.63 12.65
C ASP A 24 2.04 0.62 12.00
N TRP A 25 3.13 1.07 11.39
CA TRP A 25 4.14 0.21 10.79
C TRP A 25 4.83 -0.74 11.79
N ARG A 26 5.02 -0.34 13.04
CA ARG A 26 5.51 -1.26 14.09
C ARG A 26 4.48 -2.34 14.39
N LEU A 27 3.21 -1.96 14.50
CA LEU A 27 2.09 -2.88 14.73
C LEU A 27 1.85 -3.81 13.53
N TRP A 28 2.25 -3.44 12.32
CA TRP A 28 2.25 -4.32 11.15
C TRP A 28 3.43 -5.30 11.12
N GLN A 29 4.62 -4.87 11.55
CA GLN A 29 5.83 -5.69 11.54
C GLN A 29 5.85 -6.77 12.63
N GLU A 30 5.30 -6.49 13.82
CA GLU A 30 5.27 -7.43 14.94
C GLU A 30 4.51 -8.74 14.63
N PRO A 31 3.30 -8.70 14.04
CA PRO A 31 2.59 -9.90 13.60
C PRO A 31 3.37 -10.73 12.58
N TRP A 32 4.16 -10.14 11.69
CA TRP A 32 4.89 -10.88 10.65
C TRP A 32 5.89 -11.87 11.26
N VAL A 33 6.68 -11.44 12.24
CA VAL A 33 7.65 -12.33 12.89
C VAL A 33 6.93 -13.37 13.75
N ARG A 34 5.85 -12.98 14.45
CA ARG A 34 5.10 -13.89 15.32
C ARG A 34 4.34 -14.96 14.53
N ALA A 35 3.78 -14.61 13.38
CA ALA A 35 3.08 -15.52 12.47
C ALA A 35 3.95 -16.70 11.99
N LEU A 36 5.28 -16.55 11.99
CA LEU A 36 6.20 -17.64 11.65
C LEU A 36 6.23 -18.78 12.68
N ARG A 37 5.69 -18.55 13.88
CA ARG A 37 5.79 -19.48 15.03
C ARG A 37 4.45 -19.74 15.72
N ASP A 38 3.42 -18.95 15.42
CA ASP A 38 2.12 -19.01 16.07
C ASP A 38 0.99 -19.06 15.04
N GLU A 39 0.24 -20.16 15.02
CA GLU A 39 -0.82 -20.42 14.04
C GLU A 39 -1.93 -19.37 14.10
N THR A 40 -2.37 -19.00 15.30
CA THR A 40 -3.43 -18.00 15.49
C THR A 40 -3.02 -16.65 14.92
N THR A 41 -1.78 -16.22 15.18
CA THR A 41 -1.24 -14.99 14.59
C THR A 41 -1.10 -15.10 13.08
N ARG A 42 -0.73 -16.28 12.55
CA ARG A 42 -0.64 -16.51 11.11
C ARG A 42 -1.99 -16.31 10.41
N VAL A 43 -3.05 -16.95 10.91
CA VAL A 43 -4.41 -16.79 10.36
C VAL A 43 -4.81 -15.32 10.39
N PHE A 44 -4.63 -14.65 11.53
CA PHE A 44 -4.95 -13.23 11.66
C PHE A 44 -4.15 -12.34 10.67
N ALA A 45 -2.84 -12.58 10.54
CA ALA A 45 -2.00 -11.82 9.62
C ALA A 45 -2.42 -12.02 8.15
N VAL A 46 -2.77 -13.26 7.76
CA VAL A 46 -3.27 -13.56 6.41
C VAL A 46 -4.60 -12.88 6.16
N ASP A 47 -5.56 -12.94 7.09
CA ASP A 47 -6.86 -12.27 6.97
C ASP A 47 -6.72 -10.75 6.82
N LEU A 48 -5.77 -10.18 7.53
CA LEU A 48 -5.46 -8.76 7.46
C LEU A 48 -4.85 -8.38 6.10
N TYR A 49 -3.96 -9.22 5.55
CA TYR A 49 -3.44 -9.06 4.18
C TYR A 49 -4.54 -9.20 3.12
N THR A 50 -5.48 -10.14 3.29
CA THR A 50 -6.64 -10.27 2.39
C THR A 50 -7.47 -9.00 2.36
N GLN A 51 -7.73 -8.38 3.52
CA GLN A 51 -8.44 -7.11 3.59
C GLN A 51 -7.67 -5.96 2.92
N LEU A 52 -6.36 -5.89 3.15
CA LEU A 52 -5.50 -4.86 2.56
C LEU A 52 -5.42 -5.01 1.03
N HIS A 53 -5.27 -6.23 0.53
CA HIS A 53 -5.32 -6.54 -0.90
C HIS A 53 -6.67 -6.15 -1.50
N GLY A 54 -7.77 -6.49 -0.85
CA GLY A 54 -9.11 -6.08 -1.26
C GLY A 54 -9.26 -4.56 -1.37
N TRP A 55 -8.74 -3.81 -0.40
CA TRP A 55 -8.77 -2.34 -0.42
C TRP A 55 -8.02 -1.74 -1.61
N VAL A 56 -6.82 -2.26 -1.92
CA VAL A 56 -6.02 -1.82 -3.08
C VAL A 56 -6.71 -2.21 -4.39
N SER A 57 -7.17 -3.45 -4.48
CA SER A 57 -7.89 -3.98 -5.65
C SER A 57 -9.14 -3.16 -5.97
N ASP A 58 -9.92 -2.81 -4.95
CA ASP A 58 -11.11 -1.98 -5.13
C ASP A 58 -10.76 -0.57 -5.62
N ALA A 59 -9.64 0.01 -5.18
CA ALA A 59 -9.20 1.30 -5.67
C ALA A 59 -8.83 1.26 -7.16
N ILE A 60 -8.11 0.22 -7.58
CA ILE A 60 -7.76 0.00 -8.99
C ILE A 60 -9.02 -0.23 -9.83
N ARG A 61 -9.94 -1.10 -9.37
CA ARG A 61 -11.21 -1.38 -10.06
C ARG A 61 -12.04 -0.11 -10.26
N ARG A 62 -12.10 0.76 -9.25
CA ARG A 62 -12.80 2.05 -9.36
C ARG A 62 -12.17 2.95 -10.42
N GLY A 63 -10.84 3.07 -10.46
CA GLY A 63 -10.16 3.89 -11.48
C GLY A 63 -10.31 3.33 -12.89
N ILE A 64 -10.34 2.00 -13.05
CA ILE A 64 -10.65 1.37 -14.35
C ILE A 64 -12.10 1.66 -14.74
N ALA A 65 -13.05 1.50 -13.81
CA ALA A 65 -14.48 1.70 -14.09
C ALA A 65 -14.82 3.16 -14.42
N SER A 66 -14.08 4.13 -13.88
CA SER A 66 -14.23 5.56 -14.22
C SER A 66 -13.55 5.94 -15.55
N GLY A 67 -12.73 5.06 -16.12
CA GLY A 67 -11.89 5.36 -17.28
C GLY A 67 -10.64 6.18 -16.97
N GLU A 68 -10.32 6.38 -15.68
CA GLU A 68 -9.09 7.05 -15.25
C GLU A 68 -7.86 6.15 -15.44
N PHE A 69 -8.02 4.84 -15.26
CA PHE A 69 -6.96 3.85 -15.45
C PHE A 69 -7.26 2.93 -16.65
N SER A 70 -6.21 2.51 -17.33
CA SER A 70 -6.29 1.45 -18.35
C SER A 70 -6.61 0.09 -17.71
N PRO A 71 -7.26 -0.84 -18.43
CA PRO A 71 -7.46 -2.20 -17.98
C PRO A 71 -6.13 -2.87 -17.60
N ALA A 72 -6.10 -3.51 -16.43
CA ALA A 72 -4.94 -4.21 -15.90
C ALA A 72 -5.36 -5.49 -15.18
N ASP A 73 -4.42 -6.40 -14.94
CA ASP A 73 -4.62 -7.49 -13.99
C ASP A 73 -4.61 -6.91 -12.56
N VAL A 74 -5.81 -6.75 -12.00
CA VAL A 74 -6.01 -6.09 -10.71
C VAL A 74 -5.36 -6.87 -9.58
N ASP A 75 -5.48 -8.19 -9.59
CA ASP A 75 -5.07 -9.01 -8.45
C ASP A 75 -3.53 -9.10 -8.40
N ASP A 76 -2.89 -9.24 -9.56
CA ASP A 76 -1.44 -9.19 -9.71
C ASP A 76 -0.88 -7.80 -9.36
N LEU A 77 -1.51 -6.72 -9.85
CA LEU A 77 -1.06 -5.37 -9.58
C LEU A 77 -1.19 -5.00 -8.09
N SER A 78 -2.29 -5.37 -7.45
CA SER A 78 -2.47 -5.19 -6.00
C SER A 78 -1.41 -5.92 -5.20
N THR A 79 -1.07 -7.15 -5.59
CA THR A 79 0.00 -7.94 -4.96
C THR A 79 1.34 -7.24 -5.10
N LEU A 80 1.65 -6.72 -6.29
CA LEU A 80 2.88 -5.97 -6.54
C LEU A 80 2.96 -4.69 -5.70
N VAL A 81 1.87 -3.91 -5.63
CA VAL A 81 1.80 -2.68 -4.82
C VAL A 81 2.11 -2.96 -3.36
N LEU A 82 1.49 -4.00 -2.77
CA LEU A 82 1.73 -4.37 -1.38
C LEU A 82 3.16 -4.85 -1.17
N SER A 83 3.67 -5.71 -2.06
CA SER A 83 5.04 -6.24 -1.97
C SER A 83 6.10 -5.13 -2.02
N LEU A 84 5.93 -4.16 -2.92
CA LEU A 84 6.83 -3.01 -3.01
C LEU A 84 6.73 -2.13 -1.75
N SER A 85 5.50 -1.89 -1.27
CA SER A 85 5.27 -1.09 -0.06
C SER A 85 5.90 -1.73 1.18
N ASP A 86 5.77 -3.05 1.34
CA ASP A 86 6.39 -3.82 2.42
C ASP A 86 7.92 -3.74 2.39
N GLY A 87 8.52 -4.02 1.21
CA GLY A 87 9.97 -3.97 1.03
C GLY A 87 10.55 -2.59 1.33
N TYR A 88 9.93 -1.52 0.83
CA TYR A 88 10.39 -0.15 1.10
C TYR A 88 10.10 0.29 2.53
N GLY A 89 8.91 -0.02 3.06
CA GLY A 89 8.52 0.36 4.41
C GLY A 89 9.43 -0.26 5.47
N ILE A 90 9.87 -1.52 5.31
CA ILE A 90 10.89 -2.13 6.18
C ILE A 90 12.19 -1.33 6.15
N ARG A 91 12.71 -0.99 4.96
CA ARG A 91 13.98 -0.24 4.83
C ARG A 91 13.88 1.17 5.43
N LEU A 92 12.74 1.84 5.25
CA LEU A 92 12.46 3.14 5.85
C LEU A 92 12.39 3.06 7.39
N MET A 93 11.72 2.04 7.92
CA MET A 93 11.66 1.80 9.37
C MET A 93 13.04 1.51 9.98
N LEU A 94 13.90 0.81 9.26
CA LEU A 94 15.30 0.56 9.63
C LEU A 94 16.20 1.81 9.48
N ARG A 95 15.67 2.92 8.97
CA ARG A 95 16.41 4.15 8.67
C ARG A 95 17.60 3.89 7.75
N ASP A 96 17.39 3.03 6.77
CA ASP A 96 18.41 2.71 5.80
C ASP A 96 18.80 3.95 4.98
N PRO A 97 20.07 4.40 5.01
CA PRO A 97 20.47 5.62 4.34
C PRO A 97 20.41 5.52 2.80
N THR A 98 20.31 4.33 2.23
CA THR A 98 20.23 4.13 0.77
C THR A 98 18.80 4.18 0.25
N VAL A 99 17.79 4.26 1.12
CA VAL A 99 16.36 4.31 0.75
C VAL A 99 15.71 5.53 1.40
N THR A 100 15.41 6.53 0.58
CA THR A 100 14.62 7.70 1.01
C THR A 100 13.14 7.50 0.70
N LEU A 101 12.27 8.23 1.39
CA LEU A 101 10.82 8.22 1.12
C LEU A 101 10.53 8.58 -0.34
N ASP A 102 11.18 9.63 -0.86
CA ASP A 102 11.03 10.06 -2.25
C ASP A 102 11.45 8.96 -3.24
N SER A 103 12.56 8.27 -2.96
CA SER A 103 13.04 7.19 -3.83
C SER A 103 12.08 5.98 -3.83
N ALA A 104 11.49 5.66 -2.67
CA ALA A 104 10.51 4.59 -2.52
C ALA A 104 9.21 4.93 -3.28
N LEU A 105 8.66 6.13 -3.06
CA LEU A 105 7.45 6.61 -3.75
C LEU A 105 7.66 6.64 -5.27
N ALA A 106 8.78 7.19 -5.74
CA ALA A 106 9.10 7.22 -7.15
C ALA A 106 9.22 5.80 -7.75
N SER A 107 9.78 4.85 -7.00
CA SER A 107 9.90 3.47 -7.45
C SER A 107 8.56 2.75 -7.53
N ILE A 108 7.74 2.86 -6.48
CA ILE A 108 6.37 2.31 -6.47
C ILE A 108 5.58 2.90 -7.63
N TRP A 109 5.59 4.22 -7.79
CA TRP A 109 4.86 4.90 -8.86
C TRP A 109 5.28 4.44 -10.25
N ARG A 110 6.59 4.33 -10.53
CA ARG A 110 7.06 3.85 -11.85
C ARG A 110 6.49 2.49 -12.24
N HIS A 111 6.36 1.56 -11.30
CA HIS A 111 5.82 0.23 -11.58
C HIS A 111 4.30 0.25 -11.73
N VAL A 112 3.60 1.04 -10.91
CA VAL A 112 2.13 1.13 -10.92
C VAL A 112 1.61 1.94 -12.09
N ALA A 113 2.22 3.10 -12.37
CA ALA A 113 1.77 4.02 -13.41
C ALA A 113 1.80 3.38 -14.80
N GLY A 114 2.86 2.62 -15.10
CA GLY A 114 2.95 1.88 -16.36
C GLY A 114 1.83 0.87 -16.55
N ALA A 115 1.46 0.14 -15.49
CA ALA A 115 0.38 -0.84 -15.53
C ALA A 115 -1.01 -0.19 -15.67
N LEU A 116 -1.20 1.01 -15.13
CA LEU A 116 -2.48 1.73 -15.17
C LEU A 116 -2.61 2.71 -16.36
N GLY A 117 -1.59 2.81 -17.22
CA GLY A 117 -1.57 3.77 -18.32
C GLY A 117 -1.48 5.23 -17.87
N LEU A 118 -0.90 5.48 -16.69
CA LEU A 118 -0.70 6.80 -16.11
C LEU A 118 0.66 7.39 -16.51
N PRO A 119 0.83 8.73 -16.42
CA PRO A 119 2.13 9.36 -16.64
C PRO A 119 3.21 8.85 -15.68
N ALA A 120 4.43 8.69 -16.19
CA ALA A 120 5.57 8.22 -15.39
C ALA A 120 6.02 9.22 -14.30
N ALA A 121 5.69 10.51 -14.47
CA ALA A 121 5.94 11.52 -13.46
C ALA A 121 5.00 11.31 -12.26
N VAL A 122 5.56 11.26 -11.06
CA VAL A 122 4.77 11.23 -9.83
C VAL A 122 3.94 12.52 -9.77
N PRO A 123 2.61 12.45 -9.55
CA PRO A 123 1.80 13.63 -9.37
C PRO A 123 2.35 14.45 -8.19
N THR A 124 2.74 15.68 -8.47
CA THR A 124 2.94 16.70 -7.44
C THR A 124 1.54 17.24 -7.11
N ASP A 125 0.98 16.82 -5.98
CA ASP A 125 -0.21 17.44 -5.38
C ASP A 125 -0.11 18.98 -5.37
#